data_AF-A0A812XAA8-F1
#
_entry.id   AF-A0A812XAA8-F1
#
_cell.length_a   1.000
_cell.length_b   1.000
_cell.length_c   1.000
_cell.angle_alpha   90.00
_cell.angle_beta   90.00
_cell.angle_gamma   90.00
#
_symmetry.space_group_name_H-M   'P 1'
#
loop_
_entity.id
_entity.type
_entity.pdbx_description
1 polymer ?
#
loop_
_entity_poly.entity_id
_entity_poly.type
_entity_poly.pdbx_seq_one_letter_code
_entity_poly.pdbx_strand_id
1 'polypeptide(L)'
;MESTMLLGVLSEAEKAARAKAEREALAAKKAEKERIEAEIRADRDMYNAVRTNAAQEAPAAPPRLLIRVRYDVDGKKGRRPLEVDGTTETVSLFHFYQAVDEHFHVSPARQVLRPADEL
;
A
#
# COMPACT_ATOMS: atom_id res chain seq x y z
N MET A 1 -79.77 24.09 -9.14
CA MET A 1 -78.66 23.12 -9.07
C MET A 1 -77.88 23.22 -10.36
N GLU A 2 -76.92 24.14 -10.45
CA GLU A 2 -76.01 24.21 -11.61
C GLU A 2 -74.63 24.60 -11.08
N SER A 3 -73.73 23.64 -11.03
CA SER A 3 -72.29 23.91 -10.88
C SER A 3 -71.57 22.96 -11.82
N THR A 4 -71.66 23.31 -13.10
CA THR A 4 -71.04 22.61 -14.22
C THR A 4 -69.55 22.92 -14.22
N MET A 5 -68.78 21.94 -13.77
CA MET A 5 -67.43 21.57 -14.21
C MET A 5 -66.69 22.60 -15.10
N LEU A 6 -65.95 23.52 -14.48
CA LEU A 6 -64.82 24.20 -15.13
C LEU A 6 -63.58 23.32 -14.99
N LEU A 7 -63.54 22.21 -15.74
CA LEU A 7 -62.29 21.49 -15.98
C LEU A 7 -61.47 22.34 -16.96
N GLY A 8 -60.47 23.03 -16.44
CA GLY A 8 -59.60 23.94 -17.20
C GLY A 8 -58.90 23.27 -18.37
N VAL A 9 -59.36 23.58 -19.58
CA VAL A 9 -58.64 23.27 -20.83
C VAL A 9 -57.57 24.34 -21.01
N LEU A 10 -56.34 24.04 -20.60
CA LEU A 10 -55.17 24.89 -20.88
C LEU A 10 -55.05 25.10 -22.39
N SER A 11 -54.80 26.34 -22.80
CA SER A 11 -54.65 26.68 -24.22
C SER A 11 -53.45 25.96 -24.83
N GLU A 12 -53.46 25.76 -26.15
CA GLU A 12 -52.34 25.09 -26.84
C GLU A 12 -50.99 25.80 -26.61
N ALA A 13 -51.01 27.13 -26.42
CA ALA A 13 -49.84 27.92 -26.08
C ALA A 13 -49.28 27.58 -24.68
N GLU A 14 -50.15 27.33 -23.69
CA GLU A 14 -49.74 26.93 -22.34
C GLU A 14 -49.20 25.49 -22.31
N LYS A 15 -49.74 24.60 -23.14
CA LYS A 15 -49.21 23.23 -23.31
C LYS A 15 -47.83 23.25 -23.95
N ALA A 16 -47.61 24.09 -24.97
CA ALA A 16 -46.31 24.25 -25.62
C ALA A 16 -45.26 24.86 -24.66
N ALA A 17 -45.65 25.87 -23.86
CA ALA A 17 -44.78 26.48 -22.87
C ALA A 17 -44.38 25.48 -21.76
N ARG A 18 -45.31 24.66 -21.27
CA ARG A 18 -45.01 23.60 -20.30
C ARG A 18 -44.10 22.52 -20.87
N ALA A 19 -44.32 22.08 -22.10
CA ALA A 19 -43.47 21.08 -22.75
C ALA A 19 -42.03 21.60 -22.96
N LYS A 20 -41.86 22.89 -23.26
CA LYS A 20 -40.54 23.52 -23.34
C LYS A 20 -39.85 23.60 -21.97
N ALA A 21 -40.58 24.06 -20.95
CA ALA A 21 -40.05 24.15 -19.58
C ALA A 21 -39.67 22.76 -19.01
N GLU A 22 -40.44 21.73 -19.33
CA GLU A 22 -40.16 20.36 -18.89
C GLU A 22 -38.90 19.78 -19.57
N ARG A 23 -38.71 20.07 -20.87
CA ARG A 23 -37.47 19.71 -21.59
C ARG A 23 -36.24 20.44 -21.06
N GLU A 24 -36.37 21.73 -20.74
CA GLU A 24 -35.29 22.51 -20.13
C GLU A 24 -34.95 21.99 -18.73
N ALA A 25 -35.95 21.64 -17.91
CA ALA A 25 -35.75 21.04 -16.60
C ALA A 25 -35.09 19.64 -16.67
N LEU A 26 -35.46 18.83 -17.67
CA LEU A 26 -34.81 17.54 -17.93
C LEU A 26 -33.35 17.70 -18.39
N ALA A 27 -33.08 18.68 -19.24
CA ALA A 27 -31.71 18.99 -19.67
C ALA A 27 -30.84 19.47 -18.49
N ALA A 28 -31.38 20.34 -17.63
CA ALA A 28 -30.69 20.82 -16.43
C ALA A 28 -30.40 19.67 -15.44
N LYS A 29 -31.37 18.78 -15.20
CA LYS A 29 -31.16 17.59 -14.36
C LYS A 29 -30.11 16.63 -14.94
N LYS A 30 -30.07 16.48 -16.26
CA LYS A 30 -29.07 15.64 -16.92
C LYS A 30 -27.67 16.24 -16.79
N ALA A 31 -27.53 17.55 -17.00
CA ALA A 31 -26.26 18.26 -16.84
C ALA A 31 -25.74 18.17 -15.40
N GLU A 32 -26.62 18.31 -14.40
CA GLU A 32 -26.24 18.18 -13.00
C GLU A 32 -25.78 16.76 -12.64
N LYS A 33 -26.47 15.75 -13.16
CA LYS A 33 -26.07 14.35 -12.98
C LYS A 33 -24.68 14.08 -13.58
N GLU A 34 -24.39 14.60 -14.77
CA GLU A 34 -23.08 14.46 -15.41
C GLU A 34 -21.97 15.16 -14.60
N ARG A 35 -22.26 16.31 -13.96
CA ARG A 35 -21.29 16.96 -13.06
C ARG A 35 -20.97 16.10 -11.83
N ILE A 36 -21.99 15.54 -11.18
CA ILE A 36 -21.82 14.69 -10.00
C ILE A 36 -21.03 13.43 -10.36
N GLU A 37 -21.33 12.80 -11.51
CA GLU A 37 -20.58 11.62 -11.97
C GLU A 37 -19.11 11.93 -12.29
N ALA A 38 -18.83 13.13 -12.82
CA ALA A 38 -17.45 13.57 -13.06
C ALA A 38 -16.69 13.83 -11.75
N GLU A 39 -17.34 14.41 -10.75
CA GLU A 39 -16.77 14.65 -9.42
C GLU A 39 -16.44 13.33 -8.71
N ILE A 40 -17.38 12.37 -8.71
CA ILE A 40 -17.16 11.03 -8.14
C ILE A 40 -15.99 10.32 -8.84
N ARG A 41 -15.86 10.49 -10.17
CA ARG A 41 -14.74 9.92 -10.92
C ARG A 41 -13.42 10.58 -10.51
N ALA A 42 -13.37 11.90 -10.42
CA ALA A 42 -12.18 12.64 -10.02
C ALA A 42 -11.73 12.26 -8.60
N ASP A 43 -12.66 12.15 -7.65
CA ASP A 43 -12.39 11.70 -6.28
C ASP A 43 -11.85 10.27 -6.24
N ARG A 44 -12.44 9.37 -7.04
CA ARG A 44 -11.97 7.99 -7.16
C ARG A 44 -10.56 7.92 -7.75
N ASP A 45 -10.29 8.72 -8.77
CA ASP A 45 -8.97 8.78 -9.41
C ASP A 45 -7.92 9.34 -8.45
N MET A 46 -8.26 10.37 -7.68
CA MET A 46 -7.41 10.90 -6.60
C MET A 46 -7.14 9.83 -5.53
N TYR A 47 -8.17 9.13 -5.05
CA TYR A 47 -8.01 8.06 -4.05
C TYR A 47 -7.13 6.91 -4.57
N ASN A 48 -7.33 6.52 -5.83
CA ASN A 48 -6.51 5.51 -6.48
C ASN A 48 -5.05 5.96 -6.60
N ALA A 49 -4.81 7.21 -7.01
CA ALA A 49 -3.45 7.77 -7.11
C ALA A 49 -2.73 7.81 -5.75
N VAL A 50 -3.43 8.21 -4.68
CA VAL A 50 -2.89 8.18 -3.31
C VAL A 50 -2.59 6.74 -2.88
N ARG A 51 -3.48 5.79 -3.17
CA ARG A 51 -3.28 4.38 -2.83
C ARG A 51 -2.11 3.75 -3.60
N THR A 52 -1.95 4.06 -4.89
CA THR A 52 -0.82 3.55 -5.68
C THR A 52 0.50 4.16 -5.20
N ASN A 53 0.51 5.45 -4.86
CA ASN A 53 1.70 6.10 -4.30
C ASN A 53 2.03 5.58 -2.89
N ALA A 54 1.03 5.26 -2.07
CA ALA A 54 1.24 4.64 -0.75
C ALA A 54 1.68 3.16 -0.83
N ALA A 55 1.37 2.47 -1.94
CA ALA A 55 1.86 1.12 -2.23
C ALA A 55 3.26 1.12 -2.87
N GLN A 56 3.75 2.28 -3.33
CA GLN A 56 5.09 2.46 -3.85
C GLN A 56 6.05 2.82 -2.71
N GLU A 57 6.75 1.79 -2.24
CA GLU A 57 8.09 1.85 -1.67
C GLU A 57 8.28 2.57 -0.32
N ALA A 58 8.08 1.83 0.76
CA ALA A 58 9.20 1.71 1.69
C ALA A 58 10.22 0.78 1.00
N PRO A 59 11.49 1.16 0.82
CA PRO A 59 12.49 0.21 0.38
C PRO A 59 12.45 -0.95 1.38
N ALA A 60 12.13 -2.16 0.90
CA ALA A 60 12.18 -3.34 1.73
C ALA A 60 13.58 -3.36 2.35
N ALA A 61 13.67 -3.23 3.68
CA ALA A 61 14.94 -3.27 4.36
C ALA A 61 15.68 -4.51 3.87
N PRO A 62 16.98 -4.40 3.53
CA PRO A 62 17.72 -5.54 3.04
C PRO A 62 17.55 -6.69 4.03
N PRO A 63 17.28 -7.92 3.55
CA PRO A 63 17.07 -9.05 4.44
C PRO A 63 18.28 -9.17 5.37
N ARG A 64 18.03 -9.40 6.66
CA ARG A 64 19.09 -9.60 7.66
C ARG A 64 19.00 -10.99 8.24
N LEU A 65 20.15 -11.65 8.32
CA LEU A 65 20.31 -12.95 8.92
C LEU A 65 20.86 -12.80 10.34
N LEU A 66 20.17 -13.36 11.33
CA LEU A 66 20.62 -13.41 12.72
C LEU A 66 21.33 -14.74 12.99
N ILE A 67 22.65 -14.69 13.15
CA ILE A 67 23.48 -15.87 13.41
C ILE A 67 23.90 -15.88 14.88
N ARG A 68 23.76 -17.02 15.57
CA ARG A 68 24.27 -17.18 16.94
C ARG A 68 25.68 -17.76 16.91
N VAL A 69 26.67 -16.92 17.21
CA VAL A 69 28.09 -17.33 17.25
C VAL A 69 28.46 -17.76 18.67
N ARG A 70 29.08 -18.94 18.79
CA ARG A 70 29.75 -19.38 20.03
C ARG A 70 31.22 -18.99 19.93
N TYR A 71 31.77 -18.38 20.98
CA TYR A 71 33.17 -17.99 21.02
C TYR A 71 33.84 -18.45 22.31
N ASP A 72 35.16 -18.64 22.25
CA ASP A 72 36.04 -18.88 23.37
C ASP A 72 37.27 -17.98 23.17
N VAL A 73 37.37 -16.92 23.97
CA VAL A 73 38.48 -15.96 23.93
C VAL A 73 39.10 -15.93 25.32
N ASP A 74 40.38 -16.29 25.42
CA ASP A 74 41.13 -16.37 26.68
C ASP A 74 40.44 -17.22 27.76
N GLY A 75 39.79 -18.32 27.36
CA GLY A 75 39.07 -19.23 28.26
C GLY A 75 37.67 -18.74 28.67
N LYS A 76 37.23 -17.57 28.17
CA LYS A 76 35.89 -17.05 28.38
C LYS A 76 34.99 -17.52 27.23
N LYS A 77 34.16 -18.52 27.53
CA LYS A 77 33.13 -19.02 26.62
C LYS A 77 31.90 -18.13 26.65
N GLY A 78 31.35 -17.82 25.48
CA GLY A 78 30.15 -17.01 25.35
C GLY A 78 29.35 -17.31 24.09
N ARG A 79 28.15 -16.74 24.04
CA ARG A 79 27.29 -16.74 22.85
C ARG A 79 26.86 -15.31 22.58
N ARG A 80 26.99 -14.87 21.33
CA ARG A 80 26.52 -13.54 20.91
C ARG A 80 25.74 -13.64 19.60
N PRO A 81 24.64 -12.87 19.47
CA PRO A 81 24.00 -12.68 18.18
C PRO A 81 24.91 -11.85 17.26
N LEU A 82 24.93 -12.21 15.99
CA LEU A 82 25.61 -11.51 14.90
C LEU A 82 24.55 -11.26 13.82
N GLU A 83 24.37 -10.00 13.44
CA GLU A 83 23.52 -9.63 12.31
C GLU A 83 24.39 -9.53 11.05
N VAL A 84 23.97 -10.19 9.97
CA VAL A 84 24.63 -10.14 8.68
C VAL A 84 23.60 -9.73 7.63
N ASP A 85 23.96 -8.78 6.77
CA ASP A 85 23.11 -8.40 5.65
C ASP A 85 23.08 -9.54 4.61
N GLY A 86 21.87 -9.98 4.26
CA GLY A 86 21.60 -11.07 3.32
C GLY A 86 20.66 -12.14 3.86
N THR A 87 20.50 -13.21 3.07
CA THR A 87 19.76 -14.42 3.42
C THR A 87 20.72 -15.60 3.60
N THR A 88 20.21 -16.74 4.05
CA THR A 88 20.97 -18.00 4.09
C THR A 88 21.51 -18.44 2.73
N GLU A 89 20.91 -17.97 1.63
CA GLU A 89 21.33 -18.29 0.26
C GLU A 89 22.41 -17.33 -0.26
N THR A 90 22.44 -16.09 0.23
CA THR A 90 23.35 -15.04 -0.26
C THR A 90 24.56 -14.80 0.63
N VAL A 91 24.47 -15.14 1.93
CA VAL A 91 25.58 -14.96 2.88
C VAL A 91 26.62 -16.05 2.63
N SER A 92 27.69 -15.69 1.91
CA SER A 92 28.87 -16.54 1.76
C SER A 92 29.68 -16.61 3.07
N LEU A 93 30.51 -17.63 3.20
CA LEU A 93 31.47 -17.76 4.31
C LEU A 93 32.41 -16.54 4.47
N PHE A 94 32.77 -15.86 3.36
CA PHE A 94 33.59 -14.65 3.40
C PHE A 94 32.89 -13.49 4.13
N HIS A 95 31.65 -13.17 3.73
CA HIS A 95 30.81 -12.16 4.40
C HIS A 95 30.59 -12.47 5.89
N PHE A 96 30.46 -13.75 6.25
CA PHE A 96 30.38 -14.17 7.64
C PHE A 96 31.68 -13.85 8.42
N TYR A 97 32.85 -14.14 7.86
CA TYR A 97 34.12 -13.82 8.52
C TYR A 97 34.36 -12.33 8.68
N GLN A 98 33.99 -11.53 7.67
CA GLN A 98 34.05 -10.08 7.78
C GLN A 98 33.18 -9.59 8.94
N ALA A 99 31.94 -10.07 9.04
CA ALA A 99 31.03 -9.69 10.13
C ALA A 99 31.56 -10.12 11.52
N VAL A 100 32.21 -11.29 11.63
CA VAL A 100 32.85 -11.74 12.86
C VAL A 100 34.05 -10.85 13.23
N ASP A 101 34.91 -10.52 12.27
CA ASP A 101 36.07 -9.66 12.52
C ASP A 101 35.63 -8.25 12.96
N GLU A 102 34.61 -7.69 12.31
CA GLU A 102 34.02 -6.39 12.67
C GLU A 102 33.41 -6.38 14.08
N HIS A 103 32.72 -7.45 14.50
CA HIS A 103 32.04 -7.49 15.80
C HIS A 103 32.91 -7.94 16.97
N PHE A 104 33.93 -8.77 16.72
CA PHE A 104 34.74 -9.34 17.78
C PHE A 104 36.17 -8.76 17.80
N HIS A 105 36.58 -8.00 16.76
CA HIS A 105 37.92 -7.42 16.60
C HIS A 105 39.06 -8.43 16.82
N VAL A 106 38.79 -9.69 16.50
CA VAL A 106 39.74 -10.78 16.59
C VAL A 106 39.69 -11.55 15.27
N SER A 107 40.86 -11.72 14.66
CA SER A 107 40.97 -12.60 13.50
C SER A 107 40.56 -14.02 13.92
N PRO A 108 39.74 -14.74 13.12
CA PRO A 108 39.25 -16.05 13.50
C PRO A 108 40.41 -17.02 13.76
N ALA A 109 40.72 -17.27 15.04
CA ALA A 109 41.78 -18.18 15.43
C ALA A 109 41.23 -19.62 15.45
N ARG A 110 41.75 -20.49 14.56
CA ARG A 110 41.50 -21.96 14.52
C ARG A 110 40.03 -22.37 14.70
N GLN A 111 39.32 -22.53 13.59
CA GLN A 111 37.95 -23.03 13.61
C GLN A 111 37.91 -24.56 13.66
N VAL A 112 37.26 -25.11 14.68
CA VAL A 112 36.72 -26.46 14.62
C VAL A 112 35.23 -26.30 14.34
N LEU A 113 34.85 -26.35 13.07
CA LEU A 113 33.44 -26.47 12.68
C LEU A 113 32.97 -27.84 13.18
N ARG A 114 32.18 -27.87 14.24
CA ARG A 114 31.46 -29.07 14.67
C ARG A 114 30.00 -28.93 14.27
N PRO A 115 29.37 -30.01 13.78
CA PRO A 115 27.93 -30.04 13.58
C PRO A 115 27.23 -29.63 14.89
N ALA A 116 26.09 -28.94 14.77
CA ALA A 116 25.33 -28.47 15.93
C ALA A 116 24.80 -29.61 16.82
N ASP A 117 24.84 -30.85 16.31
CA ASP A 117 24.19 -32.04 16.89
C ASP A 117 25.11 -32.96 17.70
N GLU A 118 26.39 -32.62 17.88
CA GLU A 118 27.27 -33.39 18.76
C GLU A 118 27.27 -32.81 20.19
N LEU A 119 26.35 -33.34 21.01
CA LEU A 119 26.35 -33.26 22.47
C LEU A 119 26.99 -34.53 23.06
#